data_AF-A0A9W3CUC0-F1
#
_entry.id   AF-A0A9W3CUC0-F1
#
_cell.length_a   1.000
_cell.length_b   1.000
_cell.length_c   1.000
_cell.angle_alpha   90.00
_cell.angle_beta   90.00
_cell.angle_gamma   90.00
#
_symmetry.space_group_name_H-M   'P 1'
#
loop_
_entity.id
_entity.type
_entity.pdbx_description
1 polymer ?
#
loop_
_entity_poly.entity_id
_entity_poly.type
_entity_poly.pdbx_seq_one_letter_code
_entity_poly.pdbx_strand_id
1 'polypeptide(L)'
;VGIRYGKYCGIGYFGCPGEKPCDGLDACCMTHDNCVDLKGMTYVNCHKQFQHCVDRLSKAIKQSNGTKVGFSTKCPYSKVIPTVHNGMDYGIFFSRIGNIFKPLAPGKAPRVEVNLARSKADTKDGLGTKVALQRKEGSKVSATLNQNMSPST
;
A
#
# COMPACT_ATOMS: atom_id res chain seq x y z
N VAL A 1 -4.36 -11.86 -2.81
CA VAL A 1 -3.25 -12.84 -2.75
C VAL A 1 -2.26 -12.37 -1.70
N GLY A 2 -1.98 -13.18 -0.68
CA GLY A 2 -0.99 -12.86 0.37
C GLY A 2 0.10 -13.94 0.41
N ILE A 3 1.28 -13.59 0.93
CA ILE A 3 2.40 -14.53 1.09
C ILE A 3 2.76 -14.69 2.56
N ARG A 4 3.33 -15.86 2.88
CA ARG A 4 4.15 -16.08 4.06
C ARG A 4 5.46 -16.67 3.60
N TYR A 5 6.54 -15.94 3.79
CA TYR A 5 7.88 -16.34 3.36
C TYR A 5 8.88 -16.08 4.48
N GLY A 6 9.77 -17.05 4.71
CA GLY A 6 10.69 -16.97 5.84
C GLY A 6 9.93 -16.86 7.16
N LYS A 7 10.42 -16.00 8.07
CA LYS A 7 9.81 -15.71 9.38
C LYS A 7 9.09 -14.37 9.42
N TYR A 8 9.39 -13.45 8.50
CA TYR A 8 9.01 -12.04 8.59
C TYR A 8 8.24 -11.54 7.36
N CYS A 9 8.29 -12.22 6.21
CA CYS A 9 7.59 -11.70 5.02
C CYS A 9 6.12 -12.12 4.99
N GLY A 10 5.22 -11.26 5.44
CA GLY A 10 3.77 -11.39 5.23
C GLY A 10 2.96 -10.36 6.00
N ILE A 11 1.73 -10.07 5.53
CA ILE A 11 0.84 -9.14 6.24
C ILE A 11 0.39 -9.80 7.55
N GLY A 12 0.67 -9.14 8.68
CA GLY A 12 0.34 -9.67 10.00
C GLY A 12 1.14 -10.93 10.37
N TYR A 13 2.30 -11.13 9.74
CA TYR A 13 3.17 -12.28 9.96
C TYR A 13 4.56 -11.77 10.35
N PHE A 14 4.98 -12.08 11.58
CA PHE A 14 6.20 -11.54 12.20
C PHE A 14 6.98 -12.66 12.88
N GLY A 15 8.30 -12.54 12.91
CA GLY A 15 9.17 -13.46 13.65
C GLY A 15 9.28 -13.13 15.13
N CYS A 16 9.71 -14.10 15.94
CA CYS A 16 9.96 -13.90 17.36
C CYS A 16 11.24 -13.06 17.60
N PRO A 17 11.31 -12.25 18.68
CA PRO A 17 12.51 -11.52 19.03
C PRO A 17 13.75 -12.42 19.12
N GLY A 18 14.85 -12.00 18.49
CA GLY A 18 16.11 -12.74 18.46
C GLY A 18 16.22 -13.81 17.36
N GLU A 19 15.12 -14.15 16.67
CA GLU A 19 15.16 -15.12 15.58
C GLU A 19 15.84 -14.52 14.34
N LYS A 20 16.89 -15.19 13.85
CA LYS A 20 17.57 -14.77 12.63
C LYS A 20 16.66 -14.94 11.40
N PRO A 21 16.67 -14.00 10.43
CA PRO A 21 15.94 -14.13 9.17
C PRO A 21 16.47 -15.32 8.36
N CYS A 22 15.59 -15.94 7.58
CA CYS A 22 15.91 -17.12 6.79
C CYS A 22 16.86 -16.85 5.61
N ASP A 23 16.78 -15.66 5.02
CA ASP A 23 17.67 -15.20 3.95
C ASP A 23 17.68 -13.67 3.81
N GLY A 24 18.26 -13.17 2.72
CA GLY A 24 18.35 -11.73 2.45
C GLY A 24 16.99 -11.06 2.22
N LEU A 25 15.99 -11.78 1.69
CA LEU A 25 14.64 -11.21 1.53
C LEU A 25 13.93 -11.13 2.88
N ASP A 26 14.02 -12.20 3.66
CA ASP A 26 13.44 -12.26 5.00
C ASP A 26 14.08 -11.21 5.94
N ALA A 27 15.36 -10.88 5.73
CA ALA A 27 16.02 -9.76 6.43
C ALA A 27 15.46 -8.39 6.03
N CYS A 28 15.11 -8.17 4.77
CA CYS A 28 14.40 -6.96 4.34
C CYS A 28 13.02 -6.88 5.02
N CYS A 29 12.30 -7.99 5.12
CA CYS A 29 10.99 -8.06 5.78
C CYS A 29 11.10 -7.77 7.28
N MET A 30 12.05 -8.40 7.99
CA MET A 30 12.32 -8.11 9.39
C MET A 30 12.58 -6.63 9.66
N THR A 31 13.35 -5.98 8.78
CA THR A 31 13.64 -4.53 8.90
C THR A 31 12.38 -3.69 8.67
N HIS A 32 11.54 -4.08 7.71
CA HIS A 32 10.27 -3.42 7.41
C HIS A 32 9.27 -3.57 8.56
N ASP A 33 9.12 -4.77 9.11
CA ASP A 33 8.28 -5.07 10.27
C ASP A 33 8.65 -4.19 11.46
N ASN A 34 9.94 -4.16 11.82
CA ASN A 34 10.44 -3.30 12.90
C ASN A 34 10.16 -1.80 12.62
N CYS A 35 10.28 -1.38 11.35
CA CYS A 35 9.99 0.01 10.97
C CYS A 35 8.51 0.35 11.16
N VAL A 36 7.59 -0.51 10.71
CA VAL A 36 6.14 -0.25 10.80
C VAL A 36 5.59 -0.45 12.19
N ASP A 37 6.22 -1.29 13.02
CA ASP A 37 5.91 -1.41 14.45
C ASP A 37 6.21 -0.08 15.16
N LEU A 38 7.37 0.52 14.87
CA LEU A 38 7.79 1.78 15.50
C LEU A 38 7.14 3.04 14.90
N LYS A 39 6.87 3.06 13.60
CA LYS A 39 6.42 4.27 12.86
C LYS A 39 4.96 4.20 12.41
N GLY A 40 4.33 3.05 12.53
CA GLY A 40 2.99 2.77 12.04
C GLY A 40 2.96 2.24 10.61
N MET A 41 1.96 1.39 10.34
CA MET A 41 1.73 0.70 9.06
C MET A 41 1.54 1.62 7.85
N THR A 42 1.23 2.91 8.05
CA THR A 42 1.02 3.89 6.96
C THR A 42 2.23 4.80 6.71
N TYR A 43 3.36 4.54 7.38
CA TYR A 43 4.56 5.34 7.19
C TYR A 43 5.25 4.97 5.87
N VAL A 44 5.01 5.79 4.84
CA VAL A 44 5.48 5.58 3.46
C VAL A 44 6.97 5.26 3.35
N ASN A 45 7.81 5.86 4.21
CA ASN A 45 9.25 5.62 4.16
C ASN A 45 9.64 4.19 4.54
N CYS A 46 8.89 3.49 5.40
CA CYS A 46 9.12 2.07 5.66
C CYS A 46 8.96 1.24 4.37
N HIS A 47 7.89 1.49 3.60
CA HIS A 47 7.63 0.77 2.36
C HIS A 47 8.68 1.07 1.28
N LYS A 48 9.10 2.34 1.14
CA LYS A 48 10.17 2.71 0.19
C LYS A 48 11.51 2.09 0.57
N GLN A 49 11.88 2.11 1.86
CA GLN A 49 13.09 1.47 2.35
C GLN A 49 13.08 -0.04 2.08
N PHE A 50 11.94 -0.69 2.29
CA PHE A 50 11.76 -2.09 1.94
C PHE A 50 11.96 -2.32 0.44
N GLN A 51 11.31 -1.55 -0.43
CA GLN A 51 11.49 -1.66 -1.89
C GLN A 51 12.96 -1.53 -2.29
N HIS A 52 13.68 -0.55 -1.74
CA HIS A 52 15.12 -0.40 -1.99
C HIS A 52 15.97 -1.58 -1.50
N CYS A 53 15.60 -2.20 -0.37
CA CYS A 53 16.27 -3.39 0.13
C CYS A 53 16.09 -4.57 -0.84
N VAL A 54 14.85 -4.80 -1.28
CA VAL A 54 14.52 -5.87 -2.23
C VAL A 54 15.14 -5.63 -3.61
N ASP A 55 15.20 -4.38 -4.08
CA ASP A 55 15.87 -4.01 -5.34
C ASP A 55 17.37 -4.37 -5.33
N ARG A 56 18.06 -4.07 -4.21
CA ARG A 56 19.47 -4.41 -4.03
C ARG A 56 19.67 -5.92 -4.03
N LEU A 57 18.80 -6.66 -3.33
CA LEU A 57 18.82 -8.12 -3.32
C LEU A 57 18.60 -8.68 -4.74
N SER A 58 17.58 -8.18 -5.44
CA SER A 58 17.27 -8.56 -6.82
C SER A 58 18.45 -8.33 -7.76
N LYS A 59 19.13 -7.18 -7.65
CA LYS A 59 20.34 -6.88 -8.43
C LYS A 59 21.47 -7.86 -8.11
N ALA A 60 21.70 -8.17 -6.83
CA ALA A 60 22.74 -9.12 -6.43
C ALA A 60 22.46 -10.54 -6.96
N ILE A 61 21.19 -10.98 -6.97
CA ILE A 61 20.79 -12.28 -7.53
C ILE A 61 21.06 -12.34 -9.04
N LYS A 62 20.71 -11.27 -9.77
CA LYS A 62 20.98 -11.16 -11.20
C LYS A 62 22.47 -11.21 -11.51
N GLN A 63 23.30 -10.53 -10.70
CA GLN A 63 24.76 -10.57 -10.83
C GLN A 63 25.35 -11.95 -10.55
N SER A 64 24.70 -12.78 -9.73
CA SER A 64 25.08 -14.18 -9.52
C SER A 64 24.49 -15.15 -10.57
N ASN A 65 24.13 -14.67 -11.76
CA ASN A 65 23.47 -15.46 -12.81
C ASN A 65 22.22 -16.22 -12.35
N GLY A 66 21.48 -15.69 -11.37
CA GLY A 66 20.26 -16.32 -10.85
C GLY A 66 20.48 -17.62 -10.06
N THR A 67 21.72 -17.96 -9.70
CA THR A 67 22.05 -19.18 -8.93
C THR A 67 21.42 -19.20 -7.53
N LYS A 68 21.09 -18.03 -6.98
CA LYS A 68 20.42 -17.90 -5.68
C LYS A 68 18.90 -17.99 -5.85
N VAL A 69 18.32 -19.12 -5.42
CA VAL A 69 16.87 -19.36 -5.46
C VAL A 69 16.11 -18.83 -4.23
N GLY A 70 16.84 -18.47 -3.16
CA GLY A 70 16.28 -18.04 -1.87
C GLY A 70 16.12 -19.21 -0.88
N PHE A 71 15.53 -18.94 0.28
CA PHE A 71 15.32 -19.93 1.35
C PHE A 71 14.45 -21.13 0.94
N SER A 72 13.47 -20.91 0.06
CA SER A 72 12.49 -21.94 -0.32
C SER A 72 12.45 -22.16 -1.83
N THR A 73 12.61 -23.42 -2.24
CA THR A 73 12.44 -23.83 -3.64
C THR A 73 10.97 -23.84 -4.08
N LYS A 74 10.02 -23.97 -3.13
CA LYS A 74 8.57 -23.88 -3.39
C LYS A 74 8.13 -22.44 -3.69
N CYS A 75 8.81 -21.48 -3.07
CA CYS A 75 8.57 -20.06 -3.24
C CYS A 75 9.89 -19.36 -3.58
N PRO A 76 10.45 -19.58 -4.78
CA PRO A 76 11.76 -19.02 -5.13
C PRO A 76 11.69 -17.50 -5.26
N TYR A 77 12.85 -16.84 -5.19
CA TYR A 77 12.98 -15.39 -5.38
C TYR A 77 12.26 -14.86 -6.62
N SER A 78 12.28 -15.59 -7.73
CA SER A 78 11.55 -15.22 -8.97
C SER A 78 10.04 -15.06 -8.79
N LYS A 79 9.45 -15.69 -7.76
CA LYS A 79 8.02 -15.60 -7.43
C LYS A 79 7.74 -14.64 -6.27
N VAL A 80 8.53 -14.73 -5.21
CA VAL A 80 8.27 -13.96 -3.99
C VAL A 80 8.65 -12.48 -4.15
N ILE A 81 9.75 -12.15 -4.84
CA ILE A 81 10.21 -10.76 -5.01
C ILE A 81 9.16 -9.89 -5.72
N PRO A 82 8.60 -10.29 -6.88
CA PRO A 82 7.53 -9.50 -7.51
C PRO A 82 6.29 -9.36 -6.62
N THR A 83 5.96 -10.39 -5.86
CA THR A 83 4.78 -10.39 -4.99
C THR A 83 4.93 -9.38 -3.85
N VAL A 84 6.10 -9.32 -3.20
CA VAL A 84 6.33 -8.32 -2.14
C VAL A 84 6.44 -6.90 -2.69
N HIS A 85 7.00 -6.71 -3.88
CA HIS A 85 7.03 -5.38 -4.52
C HIS A 85 5.61 -4.86 -4.74
N ASN A 86 4.74 -5.67 -5.34
CA ASN A 86 3.34 -5.31 -5.57
C ASN A 86 2.62 -5.01 -4.24
N GLY A 87 2.85 -5.82 -3.20
CA GLY A 87 2.29 -5.57 -1.87
C GLY A 87 2.69 -4.20 -1.31
N MET A 88 3.92 -3.76 -1.55
CA MET A 88 4.42 -2.47 -1.07
C MET A 88 3.90 -1.30 -1.90
N ASP A 89 3.70 -1.48 -3.21
CA ASP A 89 3.03 -0.48 -4.05
C ASP A 89 1.60 -0.22 -3.55
N TYR A 90 0.87 -1.30 -3.22
CA TYR A 90 -0.43 -1.17 -2.55
C TYR A 90 -0.30 -0.49 -1.18
N GLY A 91 0.70 -0.86 -0.36
CA GLY A 91 0.96 -0.21 0.94
C GLY A 91 1.19 1.29 0.83
N ILE A 92 1.99 1.74 -0.14
CA ILE A 92 2.23 3.16 -0.42
C ILE A 92 0.95 3.85 -0.90
N PHE A 93 0.20 3.20 -1.79
CA PHE A 93 -1.08 3.71 -2.28
C PHE A 93 -2.07 3.94 -1.11
N PHE A 94 -2.27 2.93 -0.26
CA PHE A 94 -3.14 3.02 0.90
C PHE A 94 -2.64 4.03 1.95
N SER A 95 -1.32 4.15 2.13
CA SER A 95 -0.74 5.18 3.00
C SER A 95 -1.10 6.59 2.54
N ARG A 96 -1.11 6.86 1.23
CA ARG A 96 -1.50 8.17 0.69
C ARG A 96 -2.99 8.43 0.82
N ILE A 97 -3.82 7.41 0.58
CA ILE A 97 -5.27 7.51 0.74
C ILE A 97 -5.67 7.72 2.19
N GLY A 98 -5.06 6.99 3.14
CA GLY A 98 -5.32 7.17 4.56
C GLY A 98 -4.99 8.58 5.05
N ASN A 99 -4.00 9.25 4.46
CA ASN A 99 -3.71 10.65 4.75
C ASN A 99 -4.73 11.63 4.16
N ILE A 100 -5.45 11.27 3.09
CA ILE A 100 -6.56 12.06 2.53
C ILE A 100 -7.81 11.95 3.43
N PHE A 101 -8.02 10.78 4.05
CA PHE A 101 -9.17 10.52 4.91
C PHE A 101 -8.91 10.71 6.41
N LYS A 102 -7.72 11.18 6.82
CA LYS A 102 -7.52 11.64 8.20
C LYS A 102 -8.57 12.73 8.47
N PRO A 103 -9.49 12.54 9.44
CA PRO A 103 -10.41 13.59 9.80
C PRO A 103 -9.59 14.81 10.20
N LEU A 104 -9.76 15.93 9.48
CA LEU A 104 -9.22 17.21 9.91
C LEU A 104 -9.97 17.63 11.17
N ALA A 105 -9.48 17.18 12.32
CA ALA A 105 -10.09 17.39 13.61
C ALA A 105 -11.53 16.81 13.73
N PRO A 106 -12.02 16.57 14.95
CA PRO A 106 -13.43 16.26 15.16
C PRO A 106 -14.26 17.44 14.63
N GLY A 107 -15.15 17.19 13.65
CA GLY A 107 -16.14 18.17 13.19
C GLY A 107 -15.94 18.80 11.80
N LYS A 108 -14.95 18.39 10.99
CA LYS A 108 -14.89 18.79 9.57
C LYS A 108 -14.94 17.57 8.65
N ALA A 109 -16.01 17.49 7.85
CA ALA A 109 -16.15 16.48 6.82
C ALA A 109 -14.92 16.50 5.88
N PRO A 110 -14.37 15.33 5.50
CA PRO A 110 -13.26 15.29 4.56
C PRO A 110 -13.71 15.88 3.22
N ARG A 111 -13.04 16.95 2.78
CA ARG A 111 -13.25 17.54 1.45
C ARG A 111 -12.25 16.95 0.47
N VAL A 112 -12.75 16.07 -0.40
CA VAL A 112 -11.98 15.58 -1.55
C VAL A 112 -12.20 16.57 -2.70
N GLU A 113 -11.17 17.35 -3.05
CA GLU A 113 -11.17 18.18 -4.25
C GLU A 113 -10.57 17.42 -5.42
N VAL A 114 -11.40 17.09 -6.41
CA VAL A 114 -10.96 16.41 -7.64
C VAL A 114 -10.90 17.44 -8.76
N ASN A 115 -9.71 17.62 -9.35
CA ASN A 115 -9.54 18.48 -10.53
C ASN A 115 -10.03 17.73 -11.78
N LEU A 116 -11.28 17.97 -12.15
CA LEU A 116 -11.97 17.29 -13.27
C LEU A 116 -11.30 17.53 -14.63
N ALA A 117 -10.59 18.66 -14.80
CA ALA A 117 -9.83 18.96 -16.02
C ALA A 117 -8.71 17.93 -16.31
N ARG A 118 -8.27 17.17 -15.30
CA ARG A 118 -7.23 16.15 -15.42
C ARG A 118 -7.75 14.72 -15.56
N SER A 119 -9.04 14.47 -15.33
CA SER A 119 -9.55 13.09 -15.20
C SER A 119 -9.97 12.44 -16.52
N LYS A 120 -10.05 13.19 -17.64
CA LYS A 120 -10.56 12.71 -18.94
C LYS A 120 -11.86 11.89 -18.81
N ALA A 121 -12.69 12.19 -17.80
CA ALA A 121 -13.92 11.45 -17.56
C ALA A 121 -14.94 11.84 -18.64
N ASP A 122 -15.41 10.85 -19.40
CA ASP A 122 -16.43 11.04 -20.41
C ASP A 122 -17.77 11.32 -19.72
N THR A 123 -18.28 12.54 -19.86
CA THR A 123 -19.51 13.00 -19.18
C THR A 123 -20.78 12.72 -19.97
N LYS A 124 -20.71 11.94 -21.05
CA LYS A 124 -21.85 11.69 -21.94
C LYS A 124 -22.92 10.79 -21.32
N ASP A 125 -22.54 9.84 -20.49
CA ASP A 125 -23.48 8.98 -19.78
C ASP A 125 -23.45 9.36 -18.30
N GLY A 126 -24.46 10.13 -17.87
CA GLY A 126 -24.56 10.63 -16.51
C GLY A 126 -24.31 9.54 -15.47
N LEU A 127 -23.41 9.82 -14.52
CA LEU A 127 -23.12 8.93 -13.40
C LEU A 127 -24.39 8.84 -12.54
N GLY A 128 -25.16 7.77 -12.73
CA GLY A 128 -26.50 7.49 -12.18
C GLY A 128 -26.61 7.53 -10.65
N THR A 129 -26.32 8.68 -10.05
CA THR A 129 -26.39 8.97 -8.64
C THR A 129 -27.29 10.19 -8.46
N LYS A 130 -28.39 10.01 -7.73
CA LYS A 130 -29.35 11.06 -7.38
C LYS A 130 -28.76 12.01 -6.32
N VAL A 131 -27.60 12.59 -6.60
CA VAL A 131 -26.99 13.63 -5.76
C VAL A 131 -27.03 14.92 -6.55
N ALA A 132 -27.74 15.92 -6.01
CA ALA A 132 -27.86 17.24 -6.63
C ALA A 132 -26.48 17.91 -6.71
N LEU A 133 -25.89 17.91 -7.91
CA LEU A 133 -24.66 18.63 -8.23
C LEU A 133 -24.97 20.14 -8.29
N GLN A 134 -24.54 20.89 -7.27
CA GLN A 134 -24.52 22.35 -7.33
C GLN A 134 -23.38 22.79 -8.25
N ARG A 135 -23.70 23.09 -9.51
CA ARG A 135 -22.76 23.58 -10.52
C ARG A 135 -22.63 25.11 -10.35
N LYS A 136 -21.46 25.58 -9.91
CA LYS A 136 -21.07 27.00 -10.12
C LYS A 136 -19.99 27.07 -11.20
N GLU A 137 -20.15 28.05 -12.06
CA GLU A 137 -19.25 28.36 -13.17
C GLU A 137 -17.85 28.71 -12.62
N GLY A 138 -16.82 28.03 -13.14
CA GLY A 138 -15.48 27.99 -12.54
C GLY A 138 -15.23 26.72 -11.70
N SER A 139 -15.35 25.56 -12.34
CA SER A 139 -14.99 24.19 -11.93
C SER A 139 -14.41 23.99 -10.51
N LYS A 140 -15.26 24.09 -9.49
CA LYS A 140 -14.99 23.53 -8.17
C LYS A 140 -16.23 22.80 -7.67
N VAL A 141 -16.21 21.47 -7.81
CA VAL A 141 -17.30 20.60 -7.34
C VAL A 141 -16.89 20.02 -5.99
N SER A 142 -17.68 20.28 -4.95
CA SER A 142 -17.52 19.65 -3.64
C SER A 142 -18.72 18.74 -3.41
N ALA A 143 -18.47 17.45 -3.18
CA ALA A 143 -19.50 16.51 -2.76
C ALA A 143 -19.33 16.22 -1.26
N THR A 144 -20.42 16.33 -0.50
CA THR A 144 -20.48 15.90 0.89
C THR A 144 -21.04 14.47 0.89
N LEU A 145 -20.25 13.48 1.33
CA LEU A 145 -20.79 12.14 1.58
C LEU A 145 -21.59 12.18 2.89
N ASN A 146 -22.91 12.02 2.82
CA ASN A 146 -23.72 11.71 3.99
C ASN A 146 -23.42 10.26 4.42
N GLN A 147 -22.72 10.09 5.53
CA GLN A 147 -22.55 8.78 6.17
C GLN A 147 -23.79 8.44 7.00
N ASN A 148 -24.87 8.01 6.34
CA ASN A 148 -25.92 7.26 7.00
C ASN A 148 -25.91 5.82 6.46
N MET A 149 -24.92 5.04 6.91
CA MET A 149 -25.04 3.58 6.92
C MET A 149 -25.00 3.15 8.38
N SER A 150 -26.19 3.08 8.98
CA SER A 150 -26.41 2.30 10.19
C SER A 150 -25.99 0.84 9.93
N PRO A 151 -25.34 0.16 10.88
CA PRO A 151 -25.14 -1.28 10.76
C PRO A 151 -26.51 -1.95 10.83
N SER A 152 -26.89 -2.68 9.78
CA SER A 152 -27.98 -3.65 9.88
C SER A 152 -27.53 -4.75 10.85
N THR A 153 -28.38 -4.99 11.85
CA THR A 153 -28.33 -6.07 12.85
C THR A 153 -28.09 -7.45 12.25
#